data_AF-A0A938SD47-F1
#
_entry.id   AF-A0A938SD47-F1
#
_cell.length_a   1.000
_cell.length_b   1.000
_cell.length_c   1.000
_cell.angle_alpha   90.00
_cell.angle_beta   90.00
_cell.angle_gamma   90.00
#
_symmetry.space_group_name_H-M   'P 1'
#
loop_
_entity.id
_entity.type
_entity.pdbx_description
1 polymer ?
#
loop_
_entity_poly.entity_id
_entity_poly.type
_entity_poly.pdbx_seq_one_letter_code
_entity_poly.pdbx_strand_id
1 'polypeptide(L)'
;PHAEFAELRAWALAKLLWNPDQDVEALYADFFSGYYGPAAKLVRTYFDELHALVTPTEHVLRIWSPMTSAWYTDEFFSRAARLWAEAEQLVENQPAYRYNVRMSAIPVLYARVVRWPKMDVRHVWRDGALRPEGVDPEYAALARELLARIEEGKITHVSESSERHQAFLALLQGRSEGFTPRVVAGAGLTAGVVPQMGGRVASLARGDGPSFLHADAGGVDCAPNAASMTSREEEPYFVAKAEPASLALVRDVHHRYRIRRTVAATEQGLRVESAVTSSRVQPDTVRPVLRVALDLGDAAGVAARVGDGEWQKLTVPEDQVFTAASLRGRELAGQDVLIASAATGRGVRVRLPNTPIERALLFCDTRLGAVRLAVLASAQPLPGRGTLAFPLILTPLDPVSGVPAIPVAKQHEPKRVVIEECLINLGRPGAWGELVADPDAEDGFAAKLFNTHYEWCLQWPIEPRWFQPGAKYKARVRLRVAKSDREGEAFWAGVYDSAKKTGHGQIQPKTSEVRDGYQWYDVAAWTPEDKQYVWVGPGRFDKQGGKPSAIEAVYVDRLEFTRAD
;
A
#
# COMPACT_ATOMS: atom_id res chain seq x y z
N PRO A 1 30.75 6.89 -3.01
CA PRO A 1 31.61 6.38 -4.12
C PRO A 1 30.74 6.33 -5.38
N HIS A 2 31.33 6.54 -6.58
CA HIS A 2 30.63 6.39 -7.86
C HIS A 2 29.41 7.33 -8.06
N ALA A 3 29.40 8.48 -7.37
CA ALA A 3 28.57 9.60 -7.83
C ALA A 3 29.13 10.13 -9.16
N GLU A 4 28.33 10.91 -9.89
CA GLU A 4 28.69 11.50 -11.19
C GLU A 4 30.11 12.09 -11.17
N PHE A 5 31.02 11.50 -11.97
CA PHE A 5 32.46 11.80 -12.03
C PHE A 5 33.14 12.08 -10.67
N ALA A 6 32.77 11.37 -9.61
CA ALA A 6 33.30 11.61 -8.26
C ALA A 6 34.81 11.42 -8.18
N GLU A 7 35.33 10.41 -8.89
CA GLU A 7 36.75 10.07 -8.93
C GLU A 7 37.55 11.13 -9.70
N LEU A 8 37.03 11.61 -10.83
CA LEU A 8 37.61 12.72 -11.58
C LEU A 8 37.65 13.99 -10.73
N ARG A 9 36.53 14.34 -10.09
CA ARG A 9 36.45 15.54 -9.23
C ARG A 9 37.43 15.46 -8.07
N ALA A 10 37.48 14.32 -7.37
CA ALA A 10 38.43 14.11 -6.27
C ALA A 10 39.88 14.24 -6.75
N TRP A 11 40.22 13.62 -7.89
CA TRP A 11 41.56 13.65 -8.45
C TRP A 11 41.97 15.05 -8.94
N ALA A 12 41.11 15.72 -9.70
CA ALA A 12 41.38 17.07 -10.22
C ALA A 12 41.49 18.09 -9.10
N LEU A 13 40.60 18.03 -8.10
CA LEU A 13 40.68 18.89 -6.91
C LEU A 13 41.98 18.66 -6.14
N ALA A 14 42.43 17.42 -5.96
CA ALA A 14 43.70 17.14 -5.29
C ALA A 14 44.91 17.76 -6.02
N LYS A 15 44.91 17.75 -7.37
CA LYS A 15 45.96 18.39 -8.18
C LYS A 15 45.91 19.91 -8.07
N LEU A 16 44.73 20.51 -8.14
CA LEU A 16 44.53 21.95 -8.08
C LEU A 16 44.77 22.53 -6.68
N LEU A 17 44.52 21.75 -5.62
CA LEU A 17 44.88 22.13 -4.26
C LEU A 17 46.40 22.24 -4.06
N TRP A 18 47.18 21.47 -4.83
CA TRP A 18 48.65 21.55 -4.81
C TRP A 18 49.18 22.71 -5.66
N ASN A 19 48.58 22.92 -6.85
CA ASN A 19 48.90 24.06 -7.70
C ASN A 19 47.62 24.55 -8.42
N PRO A 20 47.06 25.70 -8.02
CA PRO A 20 45.81 26.21 -8.60
C PRO A 20 45.95 26.71 -10.04
N ASP A 21 47.17 26.95 -10.52
CA ASP A 21 47.45 27.47 -11.87
C ASP A 21 47.64 26.35 -12.92
N GLN A 22 47.41 25.08 -12.55
CA GLN A 22 47.49 23.98 -13.51
C GLN A 22 46.41 24.07 -14.59
N ASP A 23 46.77 23.72 -15.81
CA ASP A 23 45.82 23.59 -16.92
C ASP A 23 44.85 22.44 -16.67
N VAL A 24 43.58 22.79 -16.47
CA VAL A 24 42.49 21.84 -16.19
C VAL A 24 42.23 20.91 -17.37
N GLU A 25 42.40 21.36 -18.62
CA GLU A 25 42.18 20.50 -19.78
C GLU A 25 43.28 19.44 -19.91
N ALA A 26 44.53 19.79 -19.61
CA ALA A 26 45.63 18.83 -19.52
C ALA A 26 45.37 17.79 -18.42
N LEU A 27 44.84 18.22 -17.27
CA LEU A 27 44.41 17.34 -16.19
C LEU A 27 43.29 16.39 -16.62
N TYR A 28 42.27 16.90 -17.32
CA TYR A 28 41.21 16.05 -17.86
C TYR A 28 41.76 15.02 -18.84
N ALA A 29 42.61 15.42 -19.79
CA ALA A 29 43.22 14.50 -20.74
C ALA A 29 43.99 13.36 -20.05
N ASP A 30 44.82 13.69 -19.05
CA ASP A 30 45.56 12.71 -18.25
C ASP A 30 44.62 11.76 -17.50
N PHE A 31 43.61 12.30 -16.79
CA PHE A 31 42.65 11.48 -16.07
C PHE A 31 41.86 10.54 -16.99
N PHE A 32 41.27 11.04 -18.08
CA PHE A 32 40.44 10.21 -18.94
C PHE A 32 41.26 9.07 -19.56
N SER A 33 42.47 9.38 -20.05
CA SER A 33 43.38 8.38 -20.59
C SER A 33 43.81 7.35 -19.54
N GLY A 34 44.21 7.80 -18.36
CA GLY A 34 44.71 6.93 -17.29
C GLY A 34 43.62 6.10 -16.60
N TYR A 35 42.42 6.65 -16.41
CA TYR A 35 41.35 6.04 -15.64
C TYR A 35 40.40 5.18 -16.48
N TYR A 36 40.17 5.54 -17.75
CA TYR A 36 39.27 4.79 -18.65
C TYR A 36 39.98 4.05 -19.79
N GLY A 37 41.28 4.31 -20.02
CA GLY A 37 42.07 3.58 -21.01
C GLY A 37 41.46 3.70 -22.41
N PRO A 38 41.26 2.59 -23.15
CA PRO A 38 40.66 2.63 -24.50
C PRO A 38 39.28 3.29 -24.59
N ALA A 39 38.52 3.34 -23.49
CA ALA A 39 37.21 3.99 -23.44
C ALA A 39 37.28 5.52 -23.28
N ALA A 40 38.46 6.10 -23.03
CA ALA A 40 38.64 7.50 -22.67
C ALA A 40 37.90 8.49 -23.59
N LYS A 41 37.99 8.29 -24.91
CA LYS A 41 37.36 9.19 -25.89
C LYS A 41 35.83 9.20 -25.77
N LEU A 42 35.21 8.03 -25.61
CA LEU A 42 33.75 7.91 -25.50
C LEU A 42 33.26 8.52 -24.19
N VAL A 43 33.97 8.29 -23.09
CA VAL A 43 33.62 8.86 -21.79
C VAL A 43 33.82 10.37 -21.78
N ARG A 44 34.88 10.89 -22.43
CA ARG A 44 35.09 12.33 -22.63
C ARG A 44 33.97 12.96 -23.44
N THR A 45 33.51 12.30 -24.52
CA THR A 45 32.34 12.78 -25.29
C THR A 45 31.10 12.90 -24.40
N TYR A 46 30.80 11.91 -23.56
CA TYR A 46 29.69 12.01 -22.60
C TYR A 46 29.88 13.18 -21.61
N PHE A 47 31.09 13.35 -21.08
CA PHE A 47 31.42 14.47 -20.19
C PHE A 47 31.16 15.83 -20.85
N ASP A 48 31.65 16.03 -22.08
CA ASP A 48 31.46 17.29 -22.81
C ASP A 48 29.98 17.53 -23.16
N GLU A 49 29.27 16.49 -23.62
CA GLU A 49 27.83 16.58 -23.93
C GLU A 49 27.00 16.91 -22.67
N LEU A 50 27.32 16.33 -21.51
CA LEU A 50 26.66 16.64 -20.24
C LEU A 50 26.87 18.10 -19.83
N HIS A 51 28.09 18.63 -19.97
CA HIS A 51 28.39 20.03 -19.65
C HIS A 51 27.69 21.01 -20.60
N ALA A 52 27.59 20.64 -21.88
CA ALA A 52 26.88 21.44 -22.87
C ALA A 52 25.40 21.63 -22.53
N LEU A 53 24.76 20.68 -21.82
CA LEU A 53 23.36 20.81 -21.41
C LEU A 53 23.10 22.00 -20.48
N VAL A 54 24.10 22.46 -19.71
CA VAL A 54 23.94 23.51 -18.69
C VAL A 54 24.78 24.76 -18.98
N THR A 55 25.45 24.79 -20.13
CA THR A 55 26.20 25.96 -20.61
C THR A 55 25.28 27.14 -20.99
N PRO A 56 24.07 26.93 -21.57
CA PRO A 56 23.15 28.03 -21.84
C PRO A 56 22.75 28.77 -20.55
N THR A 57 22.79 30.11 -20.56
CA THR A 57 22.60 30.94 -19.36
C THR A 57 21.17 30.90 -18.82
N GLU A 58 20.21 30.49 -19.65
CA GLU A 58 18.83 30.21 -19.28
C GLU A 58 18.68 28.96 -18.39
N HIS A 59 19.67 28.06 -18.38
CA HIS A 59 19.66 26.85 -17.56
C HIS A 59 20.27 27.13 -16.18
N VAL A 60 19.42 27.52 -15.23
CA VAL A 60 19.86 27.81 -13.87
C VAL A 60 20.06 26.51 -13.09
N LEU A 61 21.31 26.07 -12.95
CA LEU A 61 21.67 24.92 -12.13
C LEU A 61 21.44 25.22 -10.64
N ARG A 62 20.56 24.46 -9.99
CA ARG A 62 20.29 24.56 -8.55
C ARG A 62 20.60 23.24 -7.85
N ILE A 63 20.87 23.33 -6.56
CA ILE A 63 20.76 22.17 -5.67
C ILE A 63 19.33 21.62 -5.78
N TRP A 64 19.19 20.30 -5.98
CA TRP A 64 17.91 19.61 -6.22
C TRP A 64 17.22 19.83 -7.58
N SER A 65 17.98 20.06 -8.65
CA SER A 65 17.41 20.05 -10.01
C SER A 65 16.77 18.68 -10.30
N PRO A 66 15.46 18.60 -10.60
CA PRO A 66 14.80 17.31 -10.79
C PRO A 66 15.29 16.65 -12.08
N MET A 67 15.27 15.32 -12.11
CA MET A 67 15.61 14.57 -13.32
C MET A 67 14.63 14.83 -14.47
N THR A 68 13.50 15.50 -14.23
CA THR A 68 12.52 15.96 -15.23
C THR A 68 12.79 17.37 -15.77
N SER A 69 13.93 17.99 -15.43
CA SER A 69 14.31 19.30 -15.95
C SER A 69 14.37 19.29 -17.48
N ALA A 70 13.93 20.37 -18.13
CA ALA A 70 13.73 20.41 -19.59
C ALA A 70 15.02 20.19 -20.41
N TRP A 71 16.17 20.59 -19.89
CA TRP A 71 17.48 20.38 -20.54
C TRP A 71 17.97 18.94 -20.50
N TYR A 72 17.40 18.10 -19.63
CA TYR A 72 17.62 16.66 -19.66
C TYR A 72 16.64 16.01 -20.64
N THR A 73 17.08 15.82 -21.89
CA THR A 73 16.25 15.23 -22.96
C THR A 73 16.37 13.71 -23.01
N ASP A 74 15.36 13.03 -23.55
CA ASP A 74 15.42 11.58 -23.75
C ASP A 74 16.46 11.20 -24.82
N GLU A 75 16.69 12.09 -25.80
CA GLU A 75 17.75 11.93 -26.80
C GLU A 75 19.13 11.91 -26.15
N PHE A 76 19.40 12.83 -25.20
CA PHE A 76 20.65 12.86 -24.46
C PHE A 76 20.87 11.54 -23.69
N PHE A 77 19.89 11.04 -22.93
CA PHE A 77 20.08 9.78 -22.20
C PHE A 77 20.19 8.56 -23.12
N SER A 78 19.54 8.58 -24.28
CA SER A 78 19.69 7.53 -25.30
C SER A 78 21.08 7.57 -25.94
N ARG A 79 21.63 8.76 -26.16
CA ARG A 79 23.01 8.96 -26.63
C ARG A 79 24.03 8.54 -25.57
N ALA A 80 23.85 8.96 -24.32
CA ALA A 80 24.69 8.59 -23.19
C ALA A 80 24.71 7.07 -22.97
N ALA A 81 23.55 6.41 -23.02
CA ALA A 81 23.47 4.95 -22.87
C ALA A 81 24.29 4.21 -23.95
N ARG A 82 24.26 4.69 -25.21
CA ARG A 82 25.08 4.14 -26.30
C ARG A 82 26.57 4.36 -26.07
N LEU A 83 26.97 5.58 -25.71
CA LEU A 83 28.37 5.92 -25.39
C LEU A 83 28.93 5.01 -24.29
N TRP A 84 28.18 4.81 -23.21
CA TRP A 84 28.61 3.95 -22.10
C TRP A 84 28.64 2.46 -22.47
N ALA A 85 27.70 1.98 -23.29
CA ALA A 85 27.71 0.60 -23.78
C ALA A 85 28.91 0.32 -24.70
N GLU A 86 29.20 1.23 -25.64
CA GLU A 86 30.38 1.15 -26.52
C GLU A 86 31.69 1.25 -25.70
N ALA A 87 31.73 2.14 -24.70
CA ALA A 87 32.86 2.27 -23.79
C ALA A 87 33.13 0.97 -23.03
N GLU A 88 32.09 0.31 -22.52
CA GLU A 88 32.22 -0.94 -21.78
C GLU A 88 32.74 -2.08 -22.69
N GLN A 89 32.29 -2.15 -23.95
CA GLN A 89 32.77 -3.12 -24.93
C GLN A 89 34.26 -2.97 -25.23
N LEU A 90 34.77 -1.73 -25.37
CA LEU A 90 36.20 -1.49 -25.64
C LEU A 90 37.14 -1.99 -24.53
N VAL A 91 36.62 -2.17 -23.32
CA VAL A 91 37.39 -2.57 -22.14
C VAL A 91 36.95 -3.91 -21.56
N GLU A 92 36.15 -4.69 -22.28
CA GLU A 92 35.52 -5.93 -21.78
C GLU A 92 36.56 -6.91 -21.18
N ASN A 93 37.72 -7.04 -21.82
CA ASN A 93 38.81 -7.92 -21.40
C ASN A 93 39.84 -7.24 -20.48
N GLN A 94 39.53 -6.05 -19.94
CA GLN A 94 40.41 -5.26 -19.09
C GLN A 94 39.71 -4.92 -17.76
N PRO A 95 39.77 -5.80 -16.75
CA PRO A 95 38.90 -5.74 -15.57
C PRO A 95 38.90 -4.40 -14.83
N ALA A 96 40.06 -3.76 -14.68
CA ALA A 96 40.16 -2.47 -13.99
C ALA A 96 39.43 -1.35 -14.77
N TYR A 97 39.68 -1.23 -16.07
CA TYR A 97 39.00 -0.24 -16.91
C TYR A 97 37.51 -0.55 -17.05
N ARG A 98 37.15 -1.83 -17.17
CA ARG A 98 35.76 -2.26 -17.20
C ARG A 98 35.02 -1.86 -15.94
N TYR A 99 35.59 -2.09 -14.76
CA TYR A 99 35.02 -1.66 -13.50
C TYR A 99 34.79 -0.14 -13.48
N ASN A 100 35.81 0.64 -13.84
CA ASN A 100 35.72 2.10 -13.87
C ASN A 100 34.60 2.59 -14.80
N VAL A 101 34.54 2.08 -16.04
CA VAL A 101 33.48 2.42 -17.00
C VAL A 101 32.10 2.02 -16.46
N ARG A 102 31.97 0.83 -15.88
CA ARG A 102 30.70 0.33 -15.35
C ARG A 102 30.18 1.21 -14.21
N MET A 103 31.04 1.57 -13.27
CA MET A 103 30.66 2.40 -12.12
C MET A 103 30.32 3.84 -12.53
N SER A 104 31.08 4.42 -13.46
CA SER A 104 30.84 5.79 -13.93
C SER A 104 29.56 5.94 -14.77
N ALA A 105 29.02 4.84 -15.31
CA ALA A 105 27.74 4.83 -16.02
C ALA A 105 26.49 4.73 -15.11
N ILE A 106 26.66 4.45 -13.80
CA ILE A 106 25.53 4.32 -12.85
C ILE A 106 24.59 5.54 -12.85
N PRO A 107 25.08 6.80 -12.85
CA PRO A 107 24.21 7.98 -12.92
C PRO A 107 23.28 7.99 -14.13
N VAL A 108 23.73 7.50 -15.29
CA VAL A 108 22.90 7.40 -16.52
C VAL A 108 21.83 6.32 -16.35
N LEU A 109 22.17 5.16 -15.78
CA LEU A 109 21.20 4.10 -15.50
C LEU A 109 20.14 4.58 -14.49
N TYR A 110 20.58 5.21 -13.40
CA TYR A 110 19.71 5.82 -12.41
C TYR A 110 18.76 6.84 -13.05
N ALA A 111 19.30 7.76 -13.86
CA ALA A 111 18.52 8.78 -14.56
C ALA A 111 17.43 8.16 -15.46
N ARG A 112 17.78 7.12 -16.22
CA ARG A 112 16.82 6.41 -17.07
C ARG A 112 15.72 5.71 -16.27
N VAL A 113 16.04 5.09 -15.13
CA VAL A 113 15.04 4.47 -14.24
C VAL A 113 14.07 5.52 -13.69
N VAL A 114 14.57 6.62 -13.12
CA VAL A 114 13.73 7.59 -12.42
C VAL A 114 12.91 8.46 -13.37
N ARG A 115 13.35 8.60 -14.62
CA ARG A 115 12.60 9.27 -15.69
C ARG A 115 11.60 8.36 -16.39
N TRP A 116 11.62 7.06 -16.12
CA TRP A 116 10.73 6.12 -16.81
C TRP A 116 9.26 6.50 -16.61
N PRO A 117 8.41 6.43 -17.65
CA PRO A 117 6.99 6.70 -17.52
C PRO A 117 6.34 5.89 -16.39
N LYS A 118 5.31 6.46 -15.76
CA LYS A 118 4.57 5.78 -14.71
C LYS A 118 3.95 4.48 -15.25
N MET A 119 4.21 3.37 -14.57
CA MET A 119 3.63 2.05 -14.86
C MET A 119 2.59 1.69 -13.80
N ASP A 120 1.53 0.98 -14.18
CA ASP A 120 0.59 0.32 -13.24
C ASP A 120 1.17 -1.05 -12.86
N VAL A 121 2.09 -1.06 -11.90
CA VAL A 121 2.78 -2.28 -11.47
C VAL A 121 1.99 -2.97 -10.36
N ARG A 122 1.70 -4.26 -10.57
CA ARG A 122 1.07 -5.13 -9.58
C ARG A 122 2.02 -6.25 -9.19
N HIS A 123 1.86 -6.76 -7.98
CA HIS A 123 2.61 -7.93 -7.52
C HIS A 123 1.62 -9.07 -7.30
N VAL A 124 1.77 -10.12 -8.08
CA VAL A 124 0.90 -11.30 -8.09
C VAL A 124 1.67 -12.51 -7.59
N TRP A 125 1.04 -13.29 -6.73
CA TRP A 125 1.61 -14.50 -6.18
C TRP A 125 1.68 -15.59 -7.24
N ARG A 126 2.90 -16.02 -7.57
CA ARG A 126 3.18 -17.03 -8.58
C ARG A 126 4.46 -17.77 -8.21
N ASP A 127 4.46 -19.09 -8.32
CA ASP A 127 5.65 -19.92 -8.08
C ASP A 127 6.30 -19.66 -6.71
N GLY A 128 5.46 -19.46 -5.67
CA GLY A 128 5.92 -19.22 -4.30
C GLY A 128 6.53 -17.83 -4.04
N ALA A 129 6.38 -16.89 -4.97
CA ALA A 129 6.92 -15.53 -4.86
C ALA A 129 5.93 -14.47 -5.36
N LEU A 130 6.13 -13.22 -4.95
CA LEU A 130 5.39 -12.07 -5.49
C LEU A 130 6.08 -11.59 -6.77
N ARG A 131 5.47 -11.79 -7.93
CA ARG A 131 6.03 -11.42 -9.24
C ARG A 131 5.39 -10.16 -9.79
N PRO A 132 6.16 -9.26 -10.41
CA PRO A 132 5.61 -8.07 -11.05
C PRO A 132 4.76 -8.42 -12.27
N GLU A 133 3.68 -7.65 -12.45
CA GLU A 133 2.91 -7.53 -13.68
C GLU A 133 2.77 -6.05 -14.05
N GLY A 134 2.63 -5.75 -15.34
CA GLY A 134 2.54 -4.36 -15.82
C GLY A 134 3.88 -3.61 -15.86
N VAL A 135 5.00 -4.34 -15.85
CA VAL A 135 6.35 -3.75 -15.97
C VAL A 135 6.86 -3.87 -17.39
N ASP A 136 7.39 -2.77 -17.92
CA ASP A 136 8.07 -2.74 -19.21
C ASP A 136 9.35 -3.63 -19.18
N PRO A 137 9.53 -4.57 -20.12
CA PRO A 137 10.73 -5.42 -20.17
C PRO A 137 12.06 -4.64 -20.19
N GLU A 138 12.11 -3.47 -20.84
CA GLU A 138 13.31 -2.63 -20.88
C GLU A 138 13.60 -2.01 -19.51
N TYR A 139 12.56 -1.55 -18.80
CA TYR A 139 12.71 -1.10 -17.41
C TYR A 139 13.22 -2.23 -16.53
N ALA A 140 12.65 -3.43 -16.65
CA ALA A 140 13.04 -4.58 -15.85
C ALA A 140 14.51 -4.96 -16.08
N ALA A 141 14.99 -4.91 -17.32
CA ALA A 141 16.40 -5.13 -17.65
C ALA A 141 17.30 -4.03 -17.06
N LEU A 142 16.88 -2.76 -17.18
CA LEU A 142 17.61 -1.63 -16.62
C LEU A 142 17.70 -1.69 -15.09
N ALA A 143 16.61 -2.07 -14.43
CA ALA A 143 16.55 -2.24 -12.98
C ALA A 143 17.48 -3.36 -12.48
N ARG A 144 17.53 -4.50 -13.19
CA ARG A 144 18.48 -5.59 -12.89
C ARG A 144 19.93 -5.13 -13.04
N GLU A 145 20.25 -4.44 -14.14
CA GLU A 145 21.61 -3.94 -14.36
C GLU A 145 22.03 -2.93 -13.28
N LEU A 146 21.12 -2.02 -12.89
CA LEU A 146 21.40 -1.05 -11.84
C LEU A 146 21.59 -1.72 -10.48
N LEU A 147 20.76 -2.71 -10.13
CA LEU A 147 20.94 -3.51 -8.92
C LEU A 147 22.30 -4.22 -8.91
N ALA A 148 22.67 -4.88 -10.01
CA ALA A 148 23.95 -5.57 -10.14
C ALA A 148 25.14 -4.61 -9.96
N ARG A 149 25.08 -3.40 -10.53
CA ARG A 149 26.14 -2.39 -10.38
C ARG A 149 26.21 -1.78 -8.98
N ILE A 150 25.07 -1.61 -8.32
CA ILE A 150 25.02 -1.16 -6.92
C ILE A 150 25.73 -2.18 -6.03
N GLU A 151 25.50 -3.48 -6.25
CA GLU A 151 26.17 -4.57 -5.54
C GLU A 151 27.68 -4.61 -5.87
N GLU A 152 28.04 -4.62 -7.16
CA GLU A 152 29.42 -4.63 -7.65
C GLU A 152 30.24 -3.46 -7.06
N GLY A 153 29.68 -2.25 -7.11
CA GLY A 153 30.29 -1.02 -6.61
C GLY A 153 30.19 -0.81 -5.10
N LYS A 154 29.57 -1.75 -4.37
CA LYS A 154 29.33 -1.67 -2.92
C LYS A 154 28.69 -0.35 -2.50
N ILE A 155 27.74 0.14 -3.31
CA ILE A 155 27.07 1.41 -3.07
C ILE A 155 26.10 1.23 -1.90
N THR A 156 26.41 1.89 -0.79
CA THR A 156 25.59 1.80 0.43
C THR A 156 24.43 2.79 0.48
N HIS A 157 24.47 3.84 -0.35
CA HIS A 157 23.52 4.94 -0.32
C HIS A 157 23.35 5.56 -1.72
N VAL A 158 22.12 5.59 -2.23
CA VAL A 158 21.73 6.42 -3.39
C VAL A 158 21.14 7.77 -2.96
N SER A 159 20.97 7.97 -1.65
CA SER A 159 20.51 9.21 -1.03
C SER A 159 21.05 9.29 0.40
N GLU A 160 21.00 10.46 1.02
CA GLU A 160 21.43 10.68 2.42
C GLU A 160 20.66 9.83 3.44
N SER A 161 19.49 9.33 3.06
CA SER A 161 18.65 8.46 3.89
C SER A 161 18.86 6.99 3.52
N SER A 162 19.25 6.19 4.52
CA SER A 162 19.31 4.73 4.39
C SER A 162 17.94 4.13 4.06
N GLU A 163 16.87 4.64 4.68
CA GLU A 163 15.48 4.25 4.40
C GLU A 163 15.13 4.48 2.92
N ARG A 164 15.42 5.66 2.38
CA ARG A 164 15.16 5.97 0.96
C ARG A 164 16.00 5.13 0.02
N HIS A 165 17.28 4.88 0.35
CA HIS A 165 18.12 4.01 -0.46
C HIS A 165 17.50 2.62 -0.58
N GLN A 166 16.99 2.09 0.53
CA GLN A 166 16.43 0.76 0.58
C GLN A 166 15.05 0.66 -0.06
N ALA A 167 14.20 1.68 0.12
CA ALA A 167 12.96 1.81 -0.64
C ALA A 167 13.23 1.81 -2.15
N PHE A 168 14.31 2.46 -2.58
CA PHE A 168 14.73 2.43 -3.98
C PHE A 168 15.18 1.03 -4.43
N LEU A 169 15.97 0.29 -3.63
CA LEU A 169 16.35 -1.09 -3.98
C LEU A 169 15.12 -2.02 -4.04
N ALA A 170 14.21 -1.92 -3.07
CA ALA A 170 12.96 -2.68 -3.06
C ALA A 170 12.10 -2.35 -4.29
N LEU A 171 12.04 -1.07 -4.70
CA LEU A 171 11.34 -0.65 -5.91
C LEU A 171 11.94 -1.29 -7.18
N LEU A 172 13.27 -1.27 -7.32
CA LEU A 172 13.96 -1.88 -8.46
C LEU A 172 13.73 -3.39 -8.49
N GLN A 173 13.88 -4.07 -7.35
CA GLN A 173 13.70 -5.51 -7.23
C GLN A 173 12.25 -5.91 -7.55
N GLY A 174 11.28 -5.19 -6.98
CA GLY A 174 9.86 -5.42 -7.22
C GLY A 174 9.47 -5.26 -8.69
N ARG A 175 10.12 -4.33 -9.39
CA ARG A 175 9.91 -4.08 -10.82
C ARG A 175 10.90 -4.81 -11.74
N SER A 176 11.48 -5.90 -11.28
CA SER A 176 12.35 -6.74 -12.11
C SER A 176 12.12 -8.21 -11.86
N GLU A 177 12.58 -8.71 -10.72
CA GLU A 177 12.53 -10.12 -10.34
C GLU A 177 11.32 -10.43 -9.46
N GLY A 178 10.81 -9.42 -8.75
CA GLY A 178 9.82 -9.60 -7.69
C GLY A 178 10.46 -10.00 -6.36
N PHE A 179 9.63 -10.51 -5.45
CA PHE A 179 10.04 -10.79 -4.07
C PHE A 179 9.83 -12.25 -3.69
N THR A 180 10.94 -12.94 -3.44
CA THR A 180 10.96 -14.28 -2.87
C THR A 180 10.86 -14.19 -1.34
N PRO A 181 9.89 -14.88 -0.71
CA PRO A 181 9.75 -14.88 0.74
C PRO A 181 10.95 -15.49 1.46
N ARG A 182 11.25 -14.94 2.64
CA ARG A 182 12.11 -15.56 3.65
C ARG A 182 11.30 -16.60 4.42
N VAL A 183 11.81 -17.82 4.49
CA VAL A 183 11.13 -18.94 5.15
C VAL A 183 11.40 -18.90 6.66
N VAL A 184 10.34 -19.06 7.44
CA VAL A 184 10.34 -19.33 8.88
C VAL A 184 9.70 -20.71 9.08
N ALA A 185 10.45 -21.67 9.63
CA ALA A 185 10.00 -23.04 9.81
C ALA A 185 10.29 -23.56 11.23
N GLY A 186 9.28 -24.11 11.88
CA GLY A 186 9.37 -24.63 13.25
C GLY A 186 8.02 -25.14 13.75
N ALA A 187 8.02 -26.03 14.74
CA ALA A 187 6.80 -26.59 15.34
C ALA A 187 5.78 -27.15 14.31
N GLY A 188 6.26 -27.75 13.21
CA GLY A 188 5.42 -28.29 12.14
C GLY A 188 4.77 -27.22 11.23
N LEU A 189 5.15 -25.96 11.37
CA LEU A 189 4.67 -24.85 10.55
C LEU A 189 5.76 -24.32 9.63
N THR A 190 5.35 -23.88 8.45
CA THR A 190 6.20 -23.16 7.48
C THR A 190 5.51 -21.86 7.11
N ALA A 191 6.21 -20.73 7.18
CA ALA A 191 5.70 -19.43 6.79
C ALA A 191 6.67 -18.66 5.88
N GLY A 192 6.14 -18.01 4.85
CA GLY A 192 6.90 -17.15 3.94
C GLY A 192 6.67 -15.68 4.26
N VAL A 193 7.73 -14.98 4.67
CA VAL A 193 7.70 -13.55 5.01
C VAL A 193 8.33 -12.72 3.89
N VAL A 194 7.70 -11.62 3.48
CA VAL A 194 8.23 -10.72 2.43
C VAL A 194 8.62 -9.38 3.05
N PRO A 195 9.89 -9.19 3.46
CA PRO A 195 10.38 -7.94 4.05
C PRO A 195 10.09 -6.70 3.19
N GLN A 196 10.31 -6.81 1.88
CA GLN A 196 10.23 -5.71 0.93
C GLN A 196 8.80 -5.22 0.66
N MET A 197 7.78 -6.00 1.01
CA MET A 197 6.38 -5.71 0.75
C MET A 197 5.61 -5.58 2.07
N GLY A 198 5.90 -4.51 2.83
CA GLY A 198 5.25 -4.27 4.11
C GLY A 198 5.68 -5.22 5.23
N GLY A 199 6.71 -6.05 5.05
CA GLY A 199 7.11 -7.07 6.04
C GLY A 199 6.02 -8.11 6.32
N ARG A 200 5.15 -8.38 5.35
CA ARG A 200 3.96 -9.24 5.52
C ARG A 200 4.31 -10.73 5.49
N VAL A 201 3.51 -11.54 6.16
CA VAL A 201 3.54 -13.00 6.00
C VAL A 201 2.65 -13.36 4.82
N ALA A 202 3.23 -13.77 3.70
CA ALA A 202 2.50 -14.08 2.47
C ALA A 202 1.93 -15.51 2.47
N SER A 203 2.60 -16.45 3.16
CA SER A 203 2.16 -17.85 3.27
C SER A 203 2.33 -18.39 4.68
N LEU A 204 1.43 -19.29 5.07
CA LEU A 204 1.50 -20.14 6.27
C LEU A 204 0.95 -21.51 5.90
N ALA A 205 1.69 -22.58 6.19
CA ALA A 205 1.31 -23.96 5.92
C ALA A 205 1.65 -24.87 7.11
N ARG A 206 0.99 -26.03 7.19
CA ARG A 206 1.41 -27.15 8.03
C ARG A 206 2.39 -28.01 7.20
N GLY A 207 3.66 -28.06 7.60
CA GLY A 207 4.71 -28.70 6.81
C GLY A 207 4.85 -28.11 5.40
N ASP A 208 4.74 -28.95 4.39
CA ASP A 208 4.77 -28.66 2.95
C ASP A 208 3.37 -28.58 2.31
N GLY A 209 2.31 -28.61 3.13
CA GLY A 209 0.93 -28.54 2.66
C GLY A 209 0.53 -27.20 2.04
N PRO A 210 -0.73 -27.09 1.57
CA PRO A 210 -1.23 -25.86 0.99
C PRO A 210 -1.26 -24.72 2.02
N SER A 211 -1.07 -23.49 1.54
CA SER A 211 -1.14 -22.34 2.42
C SER A 211 -2.56 -22.10 2.93
N PHE A 212 -2.64 -21.55 4.15
CA PHE A 212 -3.84 -21.00 4.77
C PHE A 212 -3.92 -19.48 4.62
N LEU A 213 -2.93 -18.84 3.98
CA LEU A 213 -2.91 -17.41 3.72
C LEU A 213 -3.01 -17.14 2.23
N HIS A 214 -3.75 -16.09 1.89
CA HIS A 214 -3.91 -15.63 0.53
C HIS A 214 -3.00 -14.42 0.28
N ALA A 215 -1.84 -14.66 -0.32
CA ALA A 215 -0.80 -13.65 -0.54
C ALA A 215 -1.31 -12.43 -1.33
N ASP A 216 -2.04 -12.67 -2.42
CA ASP A 216 -2.60 -11.62 -3.28
C ASP A 216 -3.72 -10.81 -2.60
N ALA A 217 -4.28 -11.32 -1.50
CA ALA A 217 -5.29 -10.62 -0.72
C ALA A 217 -4.68 -9.84 0.45
N GLY A 218 -3.39 -10.02 0.75
CA GLY A 218 -2.64 -9.24 1.74
C GLY A 218 -1.79 -10.05 2.71
N GLY A 219 -1.99 -11.37 2.82
CA GLY A 219 -1.34 -12.18 3.85
C GLY A 219 -1.62 -11.66 5.27
N VAL A 220 -0.61 -11.67 6.15
CA VAL A 220 -0.70 -11.10 7.52
C VAL A 220 0.19 -9.88 7.66
N ASP A 221 -0.37 -8.76 8.13
CA ASP A 221 0.38 -7.59 8.54
C ASP A 221 -0.26 -6.85 9.74
N CYS A 222 0.45 -5.83 10.23
CA CYS A 222 -0.06 -4.91 11.25
C CYS A 222 0.50 -3.50 11.02
N ALA A 223 -0.38 -2.54 10.75
CA ALA A 223 -0.03 -1.14 10.52
C ALA A 223 -0.36 -0.31 11.78
N PRO A 224 0.58 0.46 12.35
CA PRO A 224 0.29 1.28 13.53
C PRO A 224 -0.70 2.41 13.25
N ASN A 225 -0.78 2.88 12.00
CA ASN A 225 -1.80 3.80 11.51
C ASN A 225 -2.03 3.48 10.03
N ALA A 226 -3.14 2.84 9.68
CA ALA A 226 -3.52 2.61 8.29
C ALA A 226 -4.45 3.72 7.79
N ALA A 227 -4.41 4.00 6.48
CA ALA A 227 -5.36 4.91 5.85
C ALA A 227 -6.80 4.35 5.82
N SER A 228 -6.93 3.02 5.77
CA SER A 228 -8.20 2.28 5.78
C SER A 228 -7.98 0.88 6.37
N MET A 229 -9.05 0.26 6.89
CA MET A 229 -9.01 -1.11 7.42
C MET A 229 -8.57 -2.15 6.38
N THR A 230 -8.75 -1.87 5.09
CA THR A 230 -8.45 -2.81 4.00
C THR A 230 -7.27 -2.41 3.11
N SER A 231 -6.55 -1.33 3.45
CA SER A 231 -5.31 -1.00 2.74
C SER A 231 -4.25 -2.10 2.95
N ARG A 232 -3.07 -1.95 2.36
CA ARG A 232 -1.94 -2.89 2.55
C ARG A 232 -0.70 -2.09 2.92
N GLU A 233 0.14 -2.63 3.80
CA GLU A 233 1.49 -2.04 3.98
C GLU A 233 2.36 -2.39 2.78
N GLU A 234 2.93 -1.39 2.12
CA GLU A 234 3.86 -1.61 0.99
C GLU A 234 5.30 -1.21 1.32
N GLU A 235 5.48 -0.39 2.36
CA GLU A 235 6.81 0.09 2.76
C GLU A 235 7.73 -1.06 3.23
N PRO A 236 8.99 -1.11 2.77
CA PRO A 236 9.87 -2.23 3.07
C PRO A 236 10.36 -2.23 4.52
N TYR A 237 10.65 -3.43 5.00
CA TYR A 237 11.31 -3.70 6.28
C TYR A 237 12.69 -4.32 6.06
N PHE A 238 13.55 -4.16 7.06
CA PHE A 238 14.89 -4.74 7.12
C PHE A 238 14.92 -5.99 7.97
N VAL A 239 15.68 -6.99 7.56
CA VAL A 239 15.96 -8.15 8.42
C VAL A 239 16.94 -7.72 9.52
N ALA A 240 16.45 -7.66 10.76
CA ALA A 240 17.26 -7.39 11.94
C ALA A 240 17.89 -8.67 12.52
N LYS A 241 17.16 -9.79 12.46
CA LYS A 241 17.64 -11.11 12.88
C LYS A 241 16.88 -12.19 12.12
N ALA A 242 17.57 -13.23 11.69
CA ALA A 242 16.97 -14.42 11.08
C ALA A 242 17.47 -15.68 11.78
N GLU A 243 16.54 -16.54 12.15
CA GLU A 243 16.75 -17.85 12.76
C GLU A 243 15.83 -18.86 12.04
N PRO A 244 16.05 -20.17 12.15
CA PRO A 244 15.21 -21.16 11.45
C PRO A 244 13.71 -20.99 11.74
N ALA A 245 13.35 -20.80 13.01
CA ALA A 245 11.95 -20.69 13.46
C ALA A 245 11.51 -19.25 13.79
N SER A 246 12.35 -18.24 13.55
CA SER A 246 12.00 -16.85 13.84
C SER A 246 12.66 -15.84 12.87
N LEU A 247 11.93 -14.79 12.52
CA LEU A 247 12.43 -13.66 11.72
C LEU A 247 12.02 -12.35 12.39
N ALA A 248 13.02 -11.52 12.72
CA ALA A 248 12.81 -10.17 13.23
C ALA A 248 13.13 -9.17 12.13
N LEU A 249 12.17 -8.29 11.88
CA LEU A 249 12.21 -7.22 10.91
C LEU A 249 12.16 -5.85 11.60
N VAL A 250 12.74 -4.82 10.99
CA VAL A 250 12.68 -3.44 11.50
C VAL A 250 12.36 -2.45 10.38
N ARG A 251 11.55 -1.43 10.69
CA ARG A 251 11.30 -0.28 9.83
C ARG A 251 11.32 0.98 10.68
N ASP A 252 12.03 2.00 10.24
CA ASP A 252 12.00 3.32 10.86
C ASP A 252 10.98 4.19 10.15
N VAL A 253 10.14 4.89 10.91
CA VAL A 253 9.25 5.94 10.40
C VAL A 253 9.81 7.26 10.87
N HIS A 254 10.37 8.01 9.92
CA HIS A 254 11.13 9.22 10.16
C HIS A 254 10.45 10.17 11.17
N HIS A 255 11.21 10.59 12.19
CA HIS A 255 10.77 11.46 13.29
C HIS A 255 9.48 11.02 14.03
N ARG A 256 9.08 9.75 13.98
CA ARG A 256 7.86 9.27 14.65
C ARG A 256 8.10 8.05 15.53
N TYR A 257 8.39 6.89 14.93
CA TYR A 257 8.61 5.64 15.67
C TYR A 257 9.39 4.62 14.84
N ARG A 258 9.97 3.65 15.54
CA ARG A 258 10.53 2.42 14.96
C ARG A 258 9.53 1.28 15.13
N ILE A 259 9.30 0.52 14.08
CA ILE A 259 8.48 -0.70 14.10
C ILE A 259 9.42 -1.90 14.06
N ARG A 260 9.35 -2.78 15.06
CA ARG A 260 9.95 -4.11 15.02
C ARG A 260 8.86 -5.14 14.79
N ARG A 261 8.95 -5.92 13.72
CA ARG A 261 8.04 -7.05 13.48
C ARG A 261 8.74 -8.36 13.71
N THR A 262 8.20 -9.21 14.56
CA THR A 262 8.72 -10.56 14.80
C THR A 262 7.70 -11.58 14.30
N VAL A 263 8.16 -12.49 13.44
CA VAL A 263 7.40 -13.65 12.96
C VAL A 263 8.06 -14.90 13.52
N ALA A 264 7.34 -15.71 14.28
CA ALA A 264 7.89 -16.91 14.91
C ALA A 264 6.93 -18.09 14.79
N ALA A 265 7.45 -19.24 14.37
CA ALA A 265 6.72 -20.50 14.38
C ALA A 265 6.83 -21.14 15.78
N THR A 266 5.71 -21.30 16.46
CA THR A 266 5.63 -21.80 17.85
C THR A 266 4.64 -22.95 17.96
N GLU A 267 4.67 -23.70 19.05
CA GLU A 267 3.70 -24.78 19.33
C GLU A 267 2.25 -24.28 19.39
N GLN A 268 2.03 -23.01 19.73
CA GLN A 268 0.69 -22.39 19.76
C GLN A 268 0.19 -21.95 18.37
N GLY A 269 1.08 -21.87 17.39
CA GLY A 269 0.81 -21.30 16.07
C GLY A 269 1.90 -20.36 15.58
N LEU A 270 1.65 -19.71 14.45
CA LEU A 270 2.50 -18.64 13.94
C LEU A 270 2.23 -17.34 14.71
N ARG A 271 3.18 -16.90 15.53
CA ARG A 271 3.13 -15.60 16.18
C ARG A 271 3.61 -14.51 15.22
N VAL A 272 2.79 -13.50 14.97
CA VAL A 272 3.17 -12.27 14.25
C VAL A 272 2.96 -11.09 15.19
N GLU A 273 4.05 -10.46 15.62
CA GLU A 273 4.01 -9.33 16.55
C GLU A 273 4.61 -8.09 15.92
N SER A 274 3.95 -6.95 16.04
CA SER A 274 4.52 -5.66 15.68
C SER A 274 4.64 -4.78 16.92
N ALA A 275 5.88 -4.47 17.30
CA ALA A 275 6.22 -3.56 18.39
C ALA A 275 6.58 -2.18 17.82
N VAL A 276 5.95 -1.13 18.35
CA VAL A 276 6.10 0.27 17.91
C VAL A 276 6.75 1.06 19.02
N THR A 277 7.98 1.54 18.81
CA THR A 277 8.77 2.30 19.78
C THR A 277 8.87 3.76 19.35
N SER A 278 8.41 4.69 20.20
CA SER A 278 8.45 6.13 19.90
C SER A 278 9.87 6.65 19.77
N SER A 279 10.13 7.41 18.70
CA SER A 279 11.38 8.16 18.55
C SER A 279 11.32 9.53 19.21
N ARG A 280 10.18 9.90 19.82
CA ARG A 280 9.92 11.22 20.43
C ARG A 280 9.96 11.14 21.95
N VAL A 281 10.17 12.30 22.59
CA VAL A 281 10.07 12.44 24.05
C VAL A 281 8.63 12.74 24.47
N GLN A 282 7.85 13.45 23.64
CA GLN A 282 6.42 13.62 23.88
C GLN A 282 5.64 12.35 23.51
N PRO A 283 4.51 12.07 24.17
CA PRO A 283 3.61 11.00 23.76
C PRO A 283 3.02 11.27 22.37
N ASP A 284 2.67 10.19 21.68
CA ASP A 284 1.92 10.18 20.42
C ASP A 284 0.70 9.25 20.57
N THR A 285 -0.14 9.18 19.56
CA THR A 285 -1.24 8.20 19.47
C THR A 285 -1.07 7.36 18.22
N VAL A 286 -1.32 6.05 18.37
CA VAL A 286 -1.40 5.11 17.25
C VAL A 286 -2.78 4.47 17.21
N ARG A 287 -3.27 4.15 16.01
CA ARG A 287 -4.53 3.43 15.77
C ARG A 287 -4.22 2.17 14.95
N PRO A 288 -3.81 1.08 15.62
CA PRO A 288 -3.35 -0.12 14.93
C PRO A 288 -4.46 -0.79 14.13
N VAL A 289 -4.11 -1.25 12.92
CA VAL A 289 -4.96 -2.12 12.10
C VAL A 289 -4.19 -3.42 11.86
N LEU A 290 -4.77 -4.54 12.31
CA LEU A 290 -4.23 -5.86 12.09
C LEU A 290 -5.02 -6.56 11.00
N ARG A 291 -4.34 -7.21 10.05
CA ARG A 291 -4.98 -7.82 8.88
C ARG A 291 -4.50 -9.25 8.69
N VAL A 292 -5.44 -10.12 8.34
CA VAL A 292 -5.20 -11.53 8.03
C VAL A 292 -6.01 -11.87 6.79
N ALA A 293 -5.37 -12.23 5.69
CA ALA A 293 -6.01 -12.73 4.49
C ALA A 293 -5.80 -14.24 4.37
N LEU A 294 -6.90 -14.99 4.40
CA LEU A 294 -6.95 -16.43 4.47
C LEU A 294 -7.28 -17.04 3.11
N ASP A 295 -6.64 -18.16 2.83
CA ASP A 295 -7.03 -19.11 1.78
C ASP A 295 -7.64 -20.34 2.48
N LEU A 296 -8.97 -20.43 2.44
CA LEU A 296 -9.73 -21.53 3.03
C LEU A 296 -10.23 -22.51 1.96
N GLY A 297 -9.80 -22.36 0.71
CA GLY A 297 -10.28 -23.12 -0.45
C GLY A 297 -11.66 -22.74 -0.98
N ASP A 298 -12.51 -22.09 -0.18
CA ASP A 298 -13.77 -21.50 -0.61
C ASP A 298 -14.13 -20.31 0.30
N ALA A 299 -14.62 -19.22 -0.30
CA ALA A 299 -15.02 -17.99 0.38
C ALA A 299 -16.52 -17.68 0.25
N ALA A 300 -17.32 -18.53 -0.40
CA ALA A 300 -18.74 -18.26 -0.63
C ALA A 300 -19.56 -18.44 0.66
N GLY A 301 -19.19 -19.43 1.48
CA GLY A 301 -19.83 -19.73 2.76
C GLY A 301 -18.81 -19.84 3.89
N VAL A 302 -18.78 -18.84 4.76
CA VAL A 302 -17.80 -18.75 5.85
C VAL A 302 -18.52 -18.69 7.18
N ALA A 303 -18.07 -19.50 8.14
CA ALA A 303 -18.51 -19.43 9.52
C ALA A 303 -17.40 -18.82 10.37
N ALA A 304 -17.77 -17.93 11.28
CA ALA A 304 -16.84 -17.35 12.25
C ALA A 304 -17.41 -17.32 13.65
N ARG A 305 -16.55 -17.42 14.65
CA ARG A 305 -16.96 -17.46 16.06
C ARG A 305 -15.89 -16.82 16.94
N VAL A 306 -16.33 -16.01 17.90
CA VAL A 306 -15.46 -15.38 18.90
C VAL A 306 -15.52 -16.19 20.19
N GLY A 307 -14.37 -16.68 20.65
CA GLY A 307 -14.25 -17.57 21.80
C GLY A 307 -15.17 -18.78 21.70
N ASP A 308 -15.96 -18.99 22.75
CA ASP A 308 -16.97 -20.04 22.83
C ASP A 308 -18.40 -19.55 22.50
N GLY A 309 -18.51 -18.39 21.84
CA GLY A 309 -19.80 -17.85 21.41
C GLY A 309 -20.48 -18.65 20.30
N GLU A 310 -21.56 -18.09 19.74
CA GLU A 310 -22.30 -18.70 18.62
C GLU A 310 -21.60 -18.48 17.27
N TRP A 311 -21.81 -19.40 16.34
CA TRP A 311 -21.33 -19.25 14.97
C TRP A 311 -22.11 -18.14 14.24
N GLN A 312 -21.39 -17.11 13.81
CA GLN A 312 -21.84 -16.16 12.82
C GLN A 312 -21.63 -16.76 11.42
N LYS A 313 -22.69 -16.83 10.63
CA LYS A 313 -22.67 -17.35 9.26
C LYS A 313 -22.63 -16.19 8.28
N LEU A 314 -21.68 -16.23 7.35
CA LEU A 314 -21.53 -15.28 6.27
C LEU A 314 -21.73 -16.04 4.96
N THR A 315 -22.57 -15.49 4.09
CA THR A 315 -22.85 -16.03 2.76
C THR A 315 -22.68 -14.89 1.78
N VAL A 316 -21.86 -15.09 0.75
CA VAL A 316 -21.79 -14.15 -0.35
C VAL A 316 -23.06 -14.36 -1.19
N PRO A 317 -23.93 -13.34 -1.34
CA PRO A 317 -25.14 -13.48 -2.14
C PRO A 317 -24.83 -13.82 -3.59
N GLU A 318 -25.74 -14.53 -4.28
CA GLU A 318 -25.57 -14.94 -5.67
C GLU A 318 -25.33 -13.75 -6.62
N ASP A 319 -25.91 -12.59 -6.28
CA ASP A 319 -25.83 -11.37 -7.06
C ASP A 319 -24.66 -10.47 -6.68
N GLN A 320 -23.76 -10.91 -5.79
CA GLN A 320 -22.58 -10.17 -5.35
C GLN A 320 -21.30 -10.98 -5.55
N VAL A 321 -20.17 -10.28 -5.60
CA VAL A 321 -18.82 -10.89 -5.67
C VAL A 321 -18.16 -11.02 -4.30
N PHE A 322 -18.58 -10.24 -3.32
CA PHE A 322 -18.09 -10.32 -1.96
C PHE A 322 -19.20 -9.96 -0.96
N THR A 323 -18.97 -10.27 0.31
CA THR A 323 -19.75 -9.75 1.43
C THR A 323 -18.82 -9.32 2.55
N ALA A 324 -19.24 -8.35 3.35
CA ALA A 324 -18.53 -7.92 4.54
C ALA A 324 -19.47 -7.91 5.74
N ALA A 325 -18.97 -8.29 6.92
CA ALA A 325 -19.74 -8.20 8.15
C ALA A 325 -18.83 -8.02 9.36
N SER A 326 -19.27 -7.18 10.30
CA SER A 326 -18.65 -7.05 11.61
C SER A 326 -18.85 -8.33 12.44
N LEU A 327 -17.81 -8.78 13.12
CA LEU A 327 -17.90 -9.87 14.09
C LEU A 327 -18.64 -9.39 15.33
N ARG A 328 -19.65 -10.15 15.75
CA ARG A 328 -20.44 -9.87 16.95
C ARG A 328 -19.79 -10.49 18.19
N GLY A 329 -19.78 -9.74 19.31
CA GLY A 329 -19.26 -10.18 20.61
C GLY A 329 -19.02 -8.99 21.55
N ARG A 330 -19.20 -9.17 22.87
CA ARG A 330 -19.12 -8.07 23.85
C ARG A 330 -17.69 -7.64 24.21
N GLU A 331 -16.69 -8.43 23.86
CA GLU A 331 -15.27 -8.11 24.09
C GLU A 331 -14.39 -8.92 23.12
N LEU A 332 -13.76 -8.26 22.14
CA LEU A 332 -12.89 -8.94 21.15
C LEU A 332 -11.43 -9.04 21.61
N ALA A 333 -11.02 -8.14 22.51
CA ALA A 333 -9.65 -8.07 23.00
C ALA A 333 -9.24 -9.39 23.66
N GLY A 334 -8.11 -9.94 23.25
CA GLY A 334 -7.59 -11.18 23.79
C GLY A 334 -8.50 -12.39 23.55
N GLN A 335 -9.43 -12.36 22.60
CA GLN A 335 -10.24 -13.53 22.26
C GLN A 335 -9.65 -14.31 21.08
N ASP A 336 -10.09 -15.56 20.97
CA ASP A 336 -9.86 -16.35 19.77
C ASP A 336 -10.96 -16.07 18.75
N VAL A 337 -10.60 -15.79 17.51
CA VAL A 337 -11.53 -15.77 16.39
C VAL A 337 -11.28 -17.01 15.55
N LEU A 338 -12.22 -17.94 15.56
CA LEU A 338 -12.20 -19.12 14.72
C LEU A 338 -12.94 -18.81 13.41
N ILE A 339 -12.27 -18.96 12.27
CA ILE A 339 -12.82 -18.70 10.93
C ILE A 339 -12.65 -19.96 10.10
N ALA A 340 -13.72 -20.44 9.48
CA ALA A 340 -13.69 -21.66 8.67
C ALA A 340 -14.59 -21.54 7.44
N SER A 341 -14.16 -22.18 6.34
CA SER A 341 -15.04 -22.41 5.19
C SER A 341 -16.03 -23.53 5.51
N ALA A 342 -17.31 -23.29 5.27
CA ALA A 342 -18.35 -24.31 5.44
C ALA A 342 -18.25 -25.42 4.37
N ALA A 343 -17.66 -25.11 3.21
CA ALA A 343 -17.53 -26.06 2.10
C ALA A 343 -16.34 -27.01 2.30
N THR A 344 -15.20 -26.50 2.75
CA THR A 344 -13.97 -27.29 2.86
C THR A 344 -13.65 -27.76 4.27
N GLY A 345 -14.22 -27.12 5.30
CA GLY A 345 -13.85 -27.32 6.69
C GLY A 345 -12.46 -26.77 7.05
N ARG A 346 -11.69 -26.23 6.09
CA ARG A 346 -10.41 -25.56 6.38
C ARG A 346 -10.68 -24.26 7.12
N GLY A 347 -9.84 -23.97 8.12
CA GLY A 347 -9.98 -22.78 8.92
C GLY A 347 -8.70 -22.36 9.63
N VAL A 348 -8.76 -21.19 10.26
CA VAL A 348 -7.68 -20.65 11.07
C VAL A 348 -8.30 -20.09 12.34
N ARG A 349 -7.68 -20.43 13.48
CA ARG A 349 -7.91 -19.73 14.74
C ARG A 349 -6.92 -18.57 14.82
N VAL A 350 -7.43 -17.36 15.04
CA VAL A 350 -6.65 -16.14 15.20
C VAL A 350 -6.81 -15.64 16.63
N ARG A 351 -5.74 -15.72 17.43
CA ARG A 351 -5.68 -15.08 18.75
C ARG A 351 -5.47 -13.59 18.57
N LEU A 352 -6.44 -12.79 19.01
CA LEU A 352 -6.37 -11.33 18.97
C LEU A 352 -5.49 -10.77 20.10
N PRO A 353 -4.90 -9.57 19.93
CA PRO A 353 -4.16 -8.91 21.00
C PRO A 353 -5.09 -8.50 22.15
N ASN A 354 -4.53 -8.33 23.36
CA ASN A 354 -5.28 -7.81 24.52
C ASN A 354 -5.59 -6.30 24.43
N THR A 355 -5.17 -5.64 23.35
CA THR A 355 -5.47 -4.24 23.08
C THR A 355 -6.98 -4.08 22.86
N PRO A 356 -7.63 -3.02 23.38
CA PRO A 356 -9.02 -2.72 23.07
C PRO A 356 -9.26 -2.66 21.56
N ILE A 357 -10.35 -3.27 21.10
CA ILE A 357 -10.72 -3.39 19.68
C ILE A 357 -12.03 -2.65 19.46
N GLU A 358 -12.02 -1.71 18.51
CA GLU A 358 -13.21 -0.98 18.08
C GLU A 358 -14.08 -1.85 17.16
N ARG A 359 -13.45 -2.57 16.21
CA ARG A 359 -14.16 -3.38 15.23
C ARG A 359 -13.29 -4.51 14.68
N ALA A 360 -13.89 -5.66 14.43
CA ALA A 360 -13.30 -6.72 13.62
C ALA A 360 -14.25 -7.03 12.45
N LEU A 361 -13.77 -6.82 11.23
CA LEU A 361 -14.53 -7.01 9.99
C LEU A 361 -14.06 -8.27 9.29
N LEU A 362 -15.00 -9.12 8.90
CA LEU A 362 -14.77 -10.18 7.92
C LEU A 362 -15.20 -9.72 6.54
N PHE A 363 -14.39 -10.02 5.54
CA PHE A 363 -14.64 -9.74 4.14
C PHE A 363 -14.39 -11.01 3.31
N CYS A 364 -15.41 -11.56 2.69
CA CYS A 364 -15.32 -12.79 1.91
C CYS A 364 -15.43 -12.44 0.42
N ASP A 365 -14.37 -12.68 -0.37
CA ASP A 365 -14.31 -12.37 -1.81
C ASP A 365 -14.26 -13.65 -2.64
N THR A 366 -15.32 -13.92 -3.40
CA THR A 366 -15.41 -15.13 -4.23
C THR A 366 -14.55 -15.05 -5.48
N ARG A 367 -14.16 -13.86 -5.95
CA ARG A 367 -13.30 -13.73 -7.15
C ARG A 367 -11.85 -14.08 -6.84
N LEU A 368 -11.40 -13.70 -5.63
CA LEU A 368 -10.07 -14.07 -5.14
C LEU A 368 -10.07 -15.42 -4.44
N GLY A 369 -11.23 -15.94 -4.02
CA GLY A 369 -11.29 -17.11 -3.13
C GLY A 369 -10.71 -16.81 -1.74
N ALA A 370 -10.78 -15.55 -1.30
CA ALA A 370 -10.08 -15.07 -0.11
C ALA A 370 -11.05 -14.61 0.99
N VAL A 371 -10.71 -14.93 2.23
CA VAL A 371 -11.41 -14.43 3.43
C VAL A 371 -10.48 -13.53 4.21
N ARG A 372 -10.83 -12.25 4.38
CA ARG A 372 -10.01 -11.28 5.11
C ARG A 372 -10.63 -10.94 6.45
N LEU A 373 -9.83 -10.99 7.50
CA LEU A 373 -10.11 -10.40 8.80
C LEU A 373 -9.32 -9.09 8.92
N ALA A 374 -10.01 -7.98 9.16
CA ALA A 374 -9.41 -6.70 9.49
C ALA A 374 -9.85 -6.28 10.90
N VAL A 375 -8.89 -6.01 11.78
CA VAL A 375 -9.12 -5.67 13.19
C VAL A 375 -8.64 -4.25 13.42
N LEU A 376 -9.57 -3.35 13.72
CA LEU A 376 -9.30 -1.98 14.11
C LEU A 376 -9.19 -1.91 15.63
N ALA A 377 -7.97 -1.72 16.13
CA ALA A 377 -7.74 -1.46 17.55
C ALA A 377 -8.14 -0.01 17.89
N SER A 378 -8.59 0.21 19.13
CA SER A 378 -8.85 1.55 19.63
C SER A 378 -7.58 2.40 19.65
N ALA A 379 -7.72 3.72 19.61
CA ALA A 379 -6.61 4.64 19.78
C ALA A 379 -5.78 4.30 21.03
N GLN A 380 -4.48 4.05 20.84
CA GLN A 380 -3.55 3.70 21.91
C GLN A 380 -2.58 4.85 22.19
N PRO A 381 -2.42 5.28 23.45
CA PRO A 381 -1.40 6.25 23.80
C PRO A 381 -0.03 5.59 23.72
N LEU A 382 0.80 6.07 22.80
CA LEU A 382 2.20 5.65 22.67
C LEU A 382 3.06 6.57 23.55
N PRO A 383 3.63 6.10 24.67
CA PRO A 383 4.43 6.95 25.54
C PRO A 383 5.68 7.46 24.81
N GLY A 384 6.16 8.64 25.19
CA GLY A 384 7.46 9.14 24.73
C GLY A 384 8.58 8.16 25.07
N ARG A 385 9.39 7.78 24.08
CA ARG A 385 10.38 6.69 24.16
C ARG A 385 9.82 5.32 24.56
N GLY A 386 8.52 5.19 24.74
CA GLY A 386 7.83 3.95 25.11
C GLY A 386 7.61 3.03 23.92
N THR A 387 7.17 1.82 24.22
CA THR A 387 6.86 0.79 23.22
C THR A 387 5.48 0.19 23.47
N LEU A 388 4.71 -0.02 22.40
CA LEU A 388 3.48 -0.81 22.39
C LEU A 388 3.67 -2.03 21.48
N ALA A 389 3.04 -3.16 21.79
CA ALA A 389 3.14 -4.37 20.98
C ALA A 389 1.75 -4.95 20.67
N PHE A 390 1.58 -5.40 19.43
CA PHE A 390 0.32 -5.92 18.90
C PHE A 390 0.55 -7.33 18.33
N PRO A 391 0.47 -8.38 19.16
CA PRO A 391 0.65 -9.75 18.70
C PRO A 391 -0.64 -10.37 18.16
N LEU A 392 -0.49 -11.16 17.09
CA LEU A 392 -1.44 -12.16 16.61
C LEU A 392 -0.82 -13.55 16.70
N ILE A 393 -1.64 -14.57 16.97
CA ILE A 393 -1.23 -15.97 16.82
C ILE A 393 -2.20 -16.65 15.87
N LEU A 394 -1.69 -17.23 14.79
CA LEU A 394 -2.47 -17.95 13.79
C LEU A 394 -2.23 -19.45 13.95
N THR A 395 -3.30 -20.20 14.18
CA THR A 395 -3.27 -21.66 14.27
C THR A 395 -4.08 -22.25 13.11
N PRO A 396 -3.43 -22.83 12.10
CA PRO A 396 -4.12 -23.55 11.03
C PRO A 396 -4.88 -24.76 11.55
N LEU A 397 -6.14 -24.92 11.15
CA LEU A 397 -7.04 -25.99 11.55
C LEU A 397 -7.69 -26.58 10.31
N ASP A 398 -7.52 -27.87 10.10
CA ASP A 398 -8.07 -28.53 8.92
C ASP A 398 -8.20 -30.04 9.21
N PRO A 399 -9.43 -30.54 9.44
CA PRO A 399 -10.70 -29.78 9.47
C PRO A 399 -10.94 -29.02 10.79
N VAL A 400 -11.83 -28.03 10.76
CA VAL A 400 -12.43 -27.41 11.96
C VAL A 400 -13.68 -28.18 12.37
N SER A 401 -13.75 -28.57 13.65
CA SER A 401 -14.91 -29.27 14.21
C SER A 401 -16.11 -28.33 14.42
N GLY A 402 -17.32 -28.82 14.12
CA GLY A 402 -18.57 -28.13 14.46
C GLY A 402 -18.92 -26.93 13.56
N VAL A 403 -18.31 -26.81 12.39
CA VAL A 403 -18.65 -25.77 11.40
C VAL A 403 -20.08 -26.00 10.90
N PRO A 404 -20.98 -25.00 10.98
CA PRO A 404 -22.35 -25.17 10.52
C PRO A 404 -22.41 -25.26 8.99
N ALA A 405 -23.39 -25.99 8.48
CA ALA A 405 -23.73 -25.94 7.07
C ALA A 405 -24.24 -24.52 6.70
N ILE A 406 -23.75 -24.01 5.57
CA ILE A 406 -24.13 -22.71 4.99
C ILE A 406 -24.53 -22.96 3.53
N PRO A 407 -25.80 -22.78 3.15
CA PRO A 407 -26.20 -22.82 1.76
C PRO A 407 -25.50 -21.71 0.97
N VAL A 408 -24.82 -22.08 -0.12
CA VAL A 408 -24.15 -21.14 -1.02
C VAL A 408 -24.70 -21.30 -2.43
N ALA A 409 -24.68 -20.21 -3.21
CA ALA A 409 -25.05 -20.26 -4.61
C ALA A 409 -24.04 -21.12 -5.38
N LYS A 410 -24.53 -21.98 -6.28
CA LYS A 410 -23.65 -22.81 -7.13
C LYS A 410 -22.92 -21.99 -8.19
N GLN A 411 -23.54 -20.90 -8.63
CA GLN A 411 -23.01 -19.96 -9.60
C GLN A 411 -23.35 -18.55 -9.11
N HIS A 412 -22.38 -17.66 -9.16
CA HIS A 412 -22.60 -16.24 -8.90
C HIS A 412 -22.86 -15.52 -10.22
N GLU A 413 -23.89 -14.67 -10.26
CA GLU A 413 -24.16 -13.75 -11.35
C GLU A 413 -24.12 -12.33 -10.79
N PRO A 414 -22.93 -11.72 -10.66
CA PRO A 414 -22.79 -10.49 -9.89
C PRO A 414 -23.44 -9.29 -10.58
N LYS A 415 -24.52 -8.80 -9.98
CA LYS A 415 -25.26 -7.61 -10.42
C LYS A 415 -25.19 -6.49 -9.40
N ARG A 416 -24.68 -6.76 -8.19
CA ARG A 416 -24.70 -5.83 -7.08
C ARG A 416 -23.34 -5.75 -6.38
N VAL A 417 -22.99 -4.55 -5.94
CA VAL A 417 -21.84 -4.27 -5.09
C VAL A 417 -22.33 -3.48 -3.88
N VAL A 418 -22.01 -3.95 -2.68
CA VAL A 418 -22.35 -3.27 -1.42
C VAL A 418 -21.07 -2.84 -0.73
N ILE A 419 -20.98 -1.57 -0.35
CA ILE A 419 -19.80 -0.98 0.31
C ILE A 419 -20.20 -0.53 1.70
N GLU A 420 -19.69 -1.20 2.73
CA GLU A 420 -19.83 -0.75 4.11
C GLU A 420 -19.00 0.53 4.33
N GLU A 421 -19.50 1.41 5.18
CA GLU A 421 -18.88 2.69 5.53
C GLU A 421 -17.42 2.59 6.02
N CYS A 422 -17.03 1.49 6.67
CA CYS A 422 -15.63 1.24 7.06
C CYS A 422 -14.66 1.03 5.88
N LEU A 423 -15.20 0.82 4.67
CA LEU A 423 -14.44 0.72 3.43
C LEU A 423 -14.35 2.06 2.70
N ILE A 424 -15.03 3.10 3.19
CA ILE A 424 -15.07 4.43 2.58
C ILE A 424 -14.04 5.33 3.27
N ASN A 425 -13.29 6.10 2.48
CA ASN A 425 -12.32 7.01 3.06
C ASN A 425 -13.02 8.21 3.67
N LEU A 426 -12.72 8.48 4.95
CA LEU A 426 -13.16 9.68 5.65
C LEU A 426 -12.02 10.69 5.71
N GLY A 427 -12.22 11.85 5.09
CA GLY A 427 -11.30 12.98 5.17
C GLY A 427 -11.25 13.53 6.60
N ARG A 428 -10.04 13.83 7.10
CA ARG A 428 -9.77 14.38 8.45
C ARG A 428 -10.62 13.75 9.58
N PRO A 429 -10.47 12.43 9.85
CA PRO A 429 -11.16 11.76 10.95
C PRO A 429 -10.95 12.49 12.29
N GLY A 430 -12.01 12.60 13.09
CA GLY A 430 -12.04 13.35 14.36
C GLY A 430 -12.30 14.86 14.21
N ALA A 431 -12.17 15.43 13.00
CA ALA A 431 -12.49 16.84 12.74
C ALA A 431 -13.70 17.02 11.81
N TRP A 432 -13.83 16.14 10.83
CA TRP A 432 -14.88 16.16 9.79
C TRP A 432 -15.92 15.06 9.99
N GLY A 433 -15.57 14.03 10.75
CA GLY A 433 -16.46 12.94 11.12
C GLY A 433 -15.71 11.85 11.86
N GLU A 434 -16.40 10.78 12.20
CA GLU A 434 -15.83 9.58 12.79
C GLU A 434 -16.70 8.34 12.50
N LEU A 435 -16.13 7.14 12.65
CA LEU A 435 -16.93 5.91 12.70
C LEU A 435 -17.49 5.76 14.11
N VAL A 436 -18.81 5.54 14.22
CA VAL A 436 -19.51 5.38 15.50
C VAL A 436 -20.31 4.09 15.54
N ALA A 437 -20.53 3.55 16.74
CA ALA A 437 -21.57 2.55 16.95
C ALA A 437 -22.94 3.21 16.77
N ASP A 438 -23.81 2.55 16.00
CA ASP A 438 -25.18 2.99 15.72
C ASP A 438 -26.09 1.75 15.61
N PRO A 439 -26.88 1.41 16.64
CA PRO A 439 -27.75 0.24 16.62
C PRO A 439 -28.81 0.21 15.50
N ASP A 440 -29.12 1.37 14.91
CA ASP A 440 -30.10 1.47 13.82
C ASP A 440 -29.47 1.24 12.43
N ALA A 441 -28.13 1.24 12.35
CA ALA A 441 -27.38 0.86 11.17
C ALA A 441 -27.41 -0.67 10.98
N GLU A 442 -27.25 -1.15 9.75
CA GLU A 442 -27.52 -2.56 9.46
C GLU A 442 -26.47 -3.52 10.07
N ASP A 443 -25.22 -3.07 10.18
CA ASP A 443 -24.17 -3.83 10.85
C ASP A 443 -23.81 -3.30 12.25
N GLY A 444 -24.55 -2.29 12.74
CA GLY A 444 -24.36 -1.65 14.03
C GLY A 444 -23.36 -0.49 14.03
N PHE A 445 -22.87 -0.05 12.87
CA PHE A 445 -21.93 1.06 12.73
C PHE A 445 -22.33 2.04 11.63
N ALA A 446 -21.91 3.30 11.80
CA ALA A 446 -22.11 4.35 10.80
C ALA A 446 -20.92 5.31 10.75
N ALA A 447 -20.67 5.89 9.59
CA ALA A 447 -19.80 7.04 9.44
C ALA A 447 -20.61 8.31 9.77
N LYS A 448 -20.37 8.86 10.96
CA LYS A 448 -20.97 10.13 11.40
C LYS A 448 -20.17 11.28 10.81
N LEU A 449 -20.75 11.99 9.86
CA LEU A 449 -20.24 13.25 9.34
C LEU A 449 -20.62 14.39 10.27
N PHE A 450 -19.62 15.09 10.76
CA PHE A 450 -19.82 16.26 11.57
C PHE A 450 -20.26 17.42 10.69
N ASN A 451 -21.19 18.21 11.20
CA ASN A 451 -21.68 19.37 10.48
C ASN A 451 -20.84 20.64 10.75
N THR A 452 -19.52 20.46 10.81
CA THR A 452 -18.54 21.54 11.05
C THR A 452 -17.99 22.12 9.74
N HIS A 453 -18.27 21.46 8.61
CA HIS A 453 -17.93 21.86 7.25
C HIS A 453 -18.95 21.24 6.29
N TYR A 454 -18.82 21.48 4.98
CA TYR A 454 -19.68 20.87 3.96
C TYR A 454 -18.92 20.20 2.81
N GLU A 455 -17.59 20.16 2.84
CA GLU A 455 -16.75 19.40 1.90
C GLU A 455 -17.16 17.92 1.73
N TRP A 456 -16.75 17.33 0.60
CA TRP A 456 -16.88 15.90 0.26
C TRP A 456 -16.02 15.01 1.17
N CYS A 457 -16.43 14.84 2.43
CA CYS A 457 -15.60 14.19 3.43
C CYS A 457 -15.61 12.67 3.35
N LEU A 458 -16.70 12.02 2.92
CA LEU A 458 -16.66 10.60 2.57
C LEU A 458 -16.41 10.46 1.08
N GLN A 459 -15.38 9.71 0.70
CA GLN A 459 -15.04 9.42 -0.69
C GLN A 459 -14.68 7.94 -0.85
N TRP A 460 -15.39 7.25 -1.74
CA TRP A 460 -15.07 5.88 -2.12
C TRP A 460 -14.58 5.84 -3.57
N PRO A 461 -13.29 5.57 -3.82
CA PRO A 461 -12.79 5.38 -5.17
C PRO A 461 -13.40 4.11 -5.79
N ILE A 462 -13.85 4.23 -7.04
CA ILE A 462 -14.36 3.09 -7.79
C ILE A 462 -13.22 2.09 -8.03
N GLU A 463 -13.47 0.81 -7.72
CA GLU A 463 -12.62 -0.31 -8.13
C GLU A 463 -13.28 -1.01 -9.33
N PRO A 464 -12.85 -0.74 -10.58
CA PRO A 464 -13.54 -1.22 -11.77
C PRO A 464 -13.65 -2.74 -11.86
N ARG A 465 -12.75 -3.50 -11.22
CA ARG A 465 -12.81 -4.97 -11.19
C ARG A 465 -14.01 -5.52 -10.44
N TRP A 466 -14.73 -4.67 -9.71
CA TRP A 466 -15.94 -5.03 -8.97
C TRP A 466 -17.20 -4.84 -9.82
N PHE A 467 -17.05 -4.27 -11.01
CA PHE A 467 -18.13 -3.99 -11.93
C PHE A 467 -17.89 -4.75 -13.24
N GLN A 468 -18.98 -5.10 -13.93
CA GLN A 468 -18.87 -5.64 -15.28
C GLN A 468 -18.45 -4.51 -16.24
N PRO A 469 -17.36 -4.68 -17.01
CA PRO A 469 -16.91 -3.66 -17.95
C PRO A 469 -18.01 -3.26 -18.93
N GLY A 470 -18.22 -1.95 -19.11
CA GLY A 470 -19.21 -1.37 -20.02
C GLY A 470 -20.66 -1.38 -19.51
N ALA A 471 -20.97 -2.07 -18.41
CA ALA A 471 -22.32 -2.10 -17.85
C ALA A 471 -22.64 -0.83 -17.06
N LYS A 472 -23.92 -0.43 -17.08
CA LYS A 472 -24.42 0.69 -16.26
C LYS A 472 -24.86 0.18 -14.88
N TYR A 473 -24.58 0.98 -13.85
CA TYR A 473 -24.98 0.73 -12.48
C TYR A 473 -25.72 1.93 -11.91
N LYS A 474 -26.76 1.66 -11.13
CA LYS A 474 -27.43 2.65 -10.26
C LYS A 474 -26.75 2.64 -8.91
N ALA A 475 -26.23 3.77 -8.46
CA ALA A 475 -25.71 3.91 -7.11
C ALA A 475 -26.73 4.59 -6.18
N ARG A 476 -26.84 4.05 -4.98
CA ARG A 476 -27.63 4.61 -3.89
C ARG A 476 -26.81 4.62 -2.59
N VAL A 477 -27.14 5.54 -1.70
CA VAL A 477 -26.55 5.63 -0.36
C VAL A 477 -27.63 5.41 0.69
N ARG A 478 -27.33 4.60 1.72
CA ARG A 478 -28.17 4.47 2.92
C ARG A 478 -27.61 5.38 4.00
N LEU A 479 -28.42 6.33 4.44
CA LEU A 479 -28.04 7.27 5.50
C LEU A 479 -29.26 7.75 6.30
N ARG A 480 -29.00 8.29 7.49
CA ARG A 480 -29.96 9.07 8.28
C ARG A 480 -29.40 10.44 8.60
N VAL A 481 -30.27 11.40 8.85
CA VAL A 481 -29.90 12.77 9.19
C VAL A 481 -30.45 13.10 10.57
N ALA A 482 -29.57 13.56 11.46
CA ALA A 482 -29.99 14.22 12.69
C ALA A 482 -30.35 15.66 12.34
N LYS A 483 -31.64 15.97 12.21
CA LYS A 483 -32.15 17.29 11.83
C LYS A 483 -32.05 18.26 13.02
N SER A 484 -31.83 19.54 12.73
CA SER A 484 -32.10 20.60 13.71
C SER A 484 -33.55 21.12 13.55
N ASP A 485 -33.89 22.19 14.24
CA ASP A 485 -35.19 22.89 14.14
C ASP A 485 -35.34 23.77 12.88
N ARG A 486 -34.37 23.71 11.96
CA ARG A 486 -34.25 24.63 10.82
C ARG A 486 -34.44 23.92 9.49
N GLU A 487 -34.96 24.66 8.53
CA GLU A 487 -35.00 24.23 7.13
C GLU A 487 -33.71 24.57 6.40
N GLY A 488 -33.21 23.64 5.59
CA GLY A 488 -32.04 23.83 4.75
C GLY A 488 -31.62 22.55 4.03
N GLU A 489 -30.40 22.55 3.49
CA GLU A 489 -29.83 21.34 2.90
C GLU A 489 -29.49 20.34 4.01
N ALA A 490 -29.91 19.08 3.83
CA ALA A 490 -29.66 18.02 4.78
C ALA A 490 -28.31 17.34 4.50
N PHE A 491 -28.04 17.02 3.24
CA PHE A 491 -26.78 16.45 2.79
C PHE A 491 -26.67 16.61 1.28
N TRP A 492 -25.51 16.23 0.76
CA TRP A 492 -25.31 16.12 -0.67
C TRP A 492 -24.40 14.93 -0.97
N ALA A 493 -24.66 14.27 -2.09
CA ALA A 493 -23.92 13.11 -2.53
C ALA A 493 -23.83 13.10 -4.05
N GLY A 494 -22.78 12.49 -4.59
CA GLY A 494 -22.59 12.46 -6.03
C GLY A 494 -21.45 11.57 -6.48
N VAL A 495 -21.20 11.62 -7.79
CA VAL A 495 -20.16 10.84 -8.46
C VAL A 495 -19.30 11.79 -9.28
N TYR A 496 -17.99 11.69 -9.11
CA TYR A 496 -17.02 12.55 -9.78
C TYR A 496 -15.93 11.76 -10.49
N ASP A 497 -15.62 12.15 -11.73
CA ASP A 497 -14.51 11.66 -12.53
C ASP A 497 -13.33 12.65 -12.39
N SER A 498 -12.28 12.22 -11.70
CA SER A 498 -11.12 13.07 -11.44
C SER A 498 -10.21 13.25 -12.66
N ALA A 499 -10.25 12.34 -13.62
CA ALA A 499 -9.47 12.42 -14.85
C ALA A 499 -10.09 13.42 -15.84
N LYS A 500 -11.42 13.35 -16.02
CA LYS A 500 -12.18 14.22 -16.92
C LYS A 500 -12.63 15.52 -16.26
N LYS A 501 -12.57 15.59 -14.92
CA LYS A 501 -13.05 16.71 -14.09
C LYS A 501 -14.55 16.98 -14.28
N THR A 502 -15.35 15.91 -14.32
CA THR A 502 -16.80 15.96 -14.59
C THR A 502 -17.60 15.14 -13.59
N GLY A 503 -18.83 15.54 -13.31
CA GLY A 503 -19.76 14.77 -12.49
C GLY A 503 -20.65 13.83 -13.32
N HIS A 504 -21.01 12.67 -12.76
CA HIS A 504 -21.94 11.71 -13.39
C HIS A 504 -23.36 11.75 -12.80
N GLY A 505 -23.56 12.51 -11.72
CA GLY A 505 -24.84 12.69 -11.05
C GLY A 505 -24.63 13.17 -9.61
N GLN A 506 -25.60 13.90 -9.07
CA GLN A 506 -25.58 14.37 -7.69
C GLN A 506 -27.00 14.63 -7.17
N ILE A 507 -27.16 14.55 -5.85
CA ILE A 507 -28.38 14.91 -5.11
C ILE A 507 -28.04 15.88 -3.98
N GLN A 508 -29.00 16.74 -3.63
CA GLN A 508 -28.88 17.74 -2.55
C GLN A 508 -30.20 17.83 -1.74
N PRO A 509 -30.65 16.76 -1.06
CA PRO A 509 -31.94 16.78 -0.38
C PRO A 509 -32.01 17.80 0.74
N LYS A 510 -33.17 18.41 0.90
CA LYS A 510 -33.49 19.31 2.02
C LYS A 510 -33.97 18.55 3.25
N THR A 511 -33.91 19.19 4.40
CA THR A 511 -34.45 18.67 5.68
C THR A 511 -35.90 18.23 5.60
N SER A 512 -36.71 18.92 4.79
CA SER A 512 -38.12 18.60 4.50
C SER A 512 -38.33 17.37 3.60
N GLU A 513 -37.30 16.95 2.86
CA GLU A 513 -37.33 15.79 1.95
C GLU A 513 -36.77 14.53 2.63
N VAL A 514 -36.08 14.69 3.76
CA VAL A 514 -35.50 13.59 4.53
C VAL A 514 -36.51 13.04 5.54
N ARG A 515 -36.67 11.72 5.56
CA ARG A 515 -37.49 11.03 6.58
C ARG A 515 -36.64 10.63 7.77
N ASP A 516 -37.30 10.32 8.87
CA ASP A 516 -36.61 9.88 10.07
C ASP A 516 -36.07 8.45 9.90
N GLY A 517 -34.98 8.13 10.60
CA GLY A 517 -34.26 6.86 10.47
C GLY A 517 -33.46 6.73 9.17
N TYR A 518 -32.89 5.54 8.95
CA TYR A 518 -32.08 5.25 7.76
C TYR A 518 -32.94 5.09 6.51
N GLN A 519 -32.61 5.84 5.47
CA GLN A 519 -33.30 5.82 4.17
C GLN A 519 -32.30 5.58 3.04
N TRP A 520 -32.78 5.00 1.95
CA TRP A 520 -32.03 4.88 0.70
C TRP A 520 -32.28 6.08 -0.21
N TYR A 521 -31.21 6.65 -0.75
CA TYR A 521 -31.27 7.75 -1.71
C TYR A 521 -30.53 7.37 -2.99
N ASP A 522 -31.22 7.44 -4.13
CA ASP A 522 -30.62 7.24 -5.45
C ASP A 522 -29.72 8.44 -5.78
N VAL A 523 -28.46 8.17 -6.15
CA VAL A 523 -27.45 9.22 -6.37
C VAL A 523 -27.21 9.45 -7.86
N ALA A 524 -26.92 8.38 -8.61
CA ALA A 524 -26.58 8.46 -10.03
C ALA A 524 -26.73 7.10 -10.72
N ALA A 525 -26.81 7.11 -12.05
CA ALA A 525 -26.71 5.93 -12.89
C ALA A 525 -25.68 6.17 -14.01
N TRP A 526 -24.60 5.39 -14.03
CA TRP A 526 -23.49 5.57 -14.97
C TRP A 526 -22.71 4.26 -15.18
N THR A 527 -21.71 4.29 -16.06
CA THR A 527 -20.76 3.19 -16.26
C THR A 527 -19.51 3.43 -15.41
N PRO A 528 -19.26 2.61 -14.37
CA PRO A 528 -18.10 2.78 -13.50
C PRO A 528 -16.77 2.58 -14.24
N GLU A 529 -15.84 3.52 -14.08
CA GLU A 529 -14.49 3.50 -14.66
C GLU A 529 -13.43 3.86 -13.59
N ASP A 530 -12.16 3.65 -13.93
CA ASP A 530 -11.03 4.05 -13.07
C ASP A 530 -11.01 5.57 -12.84
N LYS A 531 -10.40 6.02 -11.74
CA LYS A 531 -10.28 7.43 -11.33
C LYS A 531 -11.60 8.16 -11.06
N GLN A 532 -12.69 7.41 -10.94
CA GLN A 532 -13.97 7.90 -10.44
C GLN A 532 -14.12 7.64 -8.95
N TYR A 533 -14.95 8.41 -8.27
CA TYR A 533 -15.33 8.15 -6.88
C TYR A 533 -16.76 8.60 -6.57
N VAL A 534 -17.40 7.89 -5.65
CA VAL A 534 -18.64 8.33 -4.99
C VAL A 534 -18.26 9.17 -3.79
N TRP A 535 -18.98 10.26 -3.55
CA TRP A 535 -18.77 11.11 -2.39
C TRP A 535 -20.07 11.45 -1.65
N VAL A 536 -19.94 11.71 -0.35
CA VAL A 536 -21.02 12.18 0.53
C VAL A 536 -20.48 13.30 1.42
N GLY A 537 -21.26 14.37 1.56
CA GLY A 537 -20.97 15.48 2.47
C GLY A 537 -22.22 15.92 3.25
N PRO A 538 -22.04 16.56 4.42
CA PRO A 538 -23.16 17.14 5.16
C PRO A 538 -23.73 18.36 4.43
N GLY A 539 -24.96 18.74 4.77
CA GLY A 539 -25.68 19.84 4.13
C GLY A 539 -24.92 21.16 4.14
N ARG A 540 -24.96 21.91 3.04
CA ARG A 540 -24.21 23.17 2.91
C ARG A 540 -24.85 24.26 3.75
N PHE A 541 -24.00 25.13 4.32
CA PHE A 541 -24.42 26.26 5.15
C PHE A 541 -23.46 27.44 5.00
N ASP A 542 -23.95 28.65 5.31
CA ASP A 542 -23.17 29.87 5.22
C ASP A 542 -22.30 30.08 6.47
N LYS A 543 -21.03 29.67 6.36
CA LYS A 543 -20.01 29.88 7.40
C LYS A 543 -19.67 31.36 7.64
N GLN A 544 -19.77 32.22 6.62
CA GLN A 544 -19.30 33.60 6.70
C GLN A 544 -20.38 34.56 7.20
N GLY A 545 -21.63 34.36 6.78
CA GLY A 545 -22.79 35.10 7.25
C GLY A 545 -23.33 34.64 8.60
N GLY A 546 -22.66 33.68 9.26
CA GLY A 546 -22.98 33.23 10.62
C GLY A 546 -24.29 32.47 10.74
N LYS A 547 -24.84 31.91 9.65
CA LYS A 547 -26.04 31.05 9.68
C LYS A 547 -25.64 29.62 10.07
N PRO A 548 -26.08 29.12 11.24
CA PRO A 548 -25.90 27.72 11.60
C PRO A 548 -26.61 26.79 10.62
N SER A 549 -26.08 25.60 10.48
CA SER A 549 -26.59 24.59 9.57
C SER A 549 -27.95 24.00 10.02
N ALA A 550 -28.66 23.39 9.06
CA ALA A 550 -30.01 22.83 9.24
C ALA A 550 -30.03 21.39 9.80
N ILE A 551 -28.86 20.84 10.11
CA ILE A 551 -28.70 19.51 10.67
C ILE A 551 -27.74 19.57 11.86
N GLU A 552 -27.65 18.49 12.62
CA GLU A 552 -26.60 18.27 13.61
C GLU A 552 -25.50 17.37 13.04
N ALA A 553 -25.88 16.32 12.31
CA ALA A 553 -24.97 15.36 11.68
C ALA A 553 -25.68 14.53 10.60
N VAL A 554 -24.86 13.92 9.72
CA VAL A 554 -25.29 12.86 8.80
C VAL A 554 -24.64 11.56 9.24
N TYR A 555 -25.38 10.45 9.23
CA TYR A 555 -24.86 9.13 9.55
C TYR A 555 -25.01 8.25 8.32
N VAL A 556 -23.88 7.86 7.72
CA VAL A 556 -23.83 7.03 6.50
C VAL A 556 -23.56 5.59 6.89
N ASP A 557 -24.43 4.68 6.46
CA ASP A 557 -24.34 3.24 6.76
C ASP A 557 -23.64 2.48 5.64
N ARG A 558 -24.11 2.61 4.39
CA ARG A 558 -23.51 1.89 3.25
C ARG A 558 -23.83 2.52 1.89
N LEU A 559 -23.06 2.13 0.88
CA LEU A 559 -23.36 2.35 -0.53
C LEU A 559 -23.82 1.04 -1.19
N GLU A 560 -24.74 1.13 -2.14
CA GLU A 560 -25.09 0.01 -3.00
C GLU A 560 -25.06 0.44 -4.47
N PHE A 561 -24.52 -0.43 -5.31
CA PHE A 561 -24.50 -0.29 -6.76
C PHE A 561 -25.19 -1.50 -7.37
N THR A 562 -26.23 -1.29 -8.17
CA THR A 562 -26.99 -2.38 -8.81
C THR A 562 -27.00 -2.19 -10.32
N ARG A 563 -26.69 -3.26 -11.07
CA ARG A 563 -26.65 -3.28 -12.52
C ARG A 563 -28.02 -2.89 -13.07
N ALA A 564 -28.03 -2.03 -14.09
CA ALA A 564 -29.23 -1.35 -14.55
C ALA A 564 -29.94 -2.06 -15.72
N ASP A 565 -29.49 -3.26 -16.09
CA ASP A 565 -29.89 -4.03 -17.28
C ASP A 565 -30.96 -5.10 -17.02
#